data_AF-A0A3C1VW01-F1
#
_entry.id   AF-A0A3C1VW01-F1
#
_cell.length_a   1.000
_cell.length_b   1.000
_cell.length_c   1.000
_cell.angle_alpha   90.00
_cell.angle_beta   90.00
_cell.angle_gamma   90.00
#
_symmetry.space_group_name_H-M   'P 1'
#
loop_
_entity.id
_entity.type
_entity.pdbx_description
1 polymer ?
#
loop_
_entity_poly.entity_id
_entity_poly.type
_entity_poly.pdbx_seq_one_letter_code
_entity_poly.pdbx_strand_id
1 'polypeptide(L)'
;MMKLHRAPIVLQLAALLLMAAPASAEPVYRGFNYGVNYTIHIDSKEALGDGRWRFKTRAKYDKGGPDHISEWRIADCNLGTIDGQVVPEVAEYGYQRGAPEVFRAICGER
;
A
#
# COMPACT_ATOMS: atom_id res chain seq x y z
N MET A 1 -39.65 -32.44 -5.19
CA MET A 1 -38.38 -32.54 -4.42
C MET A 1 -37.57 -31.26 -4.66
N MET A 2 -37.58 -30.32 -3.70
CA MET A 2 -36.78 -29.09 -3.76
C MET A 2 -35.35 -29.39 -3.29
N LYS A 3 -34.37 -29.32 -4.19
CA LYS A 3 -32.95 -29.39 -3.82
C LYS A 3 -32.51 -28.03 -3.29
N LEU A 4 -32.42 -27.92 -1.97
CA LEU A 4 -31.86 -26.76 -1.29
C LEU A 4 -30.35 -26.69 -1.61
N HIS A 5 -29.93 -25.75 -2.46
CA HIS A 5 -28.52 -25.49 -2.72
C HIS A 5 -27.90 -24.76 -1.52
N ARG A 6 -27.37 -25.53 -0.57
CA ARG A 6 -26.46 -25.01 0.45
C ARG A 6 -25.11 -24.76 -0.21
N ALA A 7 -24.95 -23.58 -0.82
CA ALA A 7 -23.62 -23.07 -1.13
C ALA A 7 -22.84 -23.00 0.20
N PRO A 8 -21.63 -23.58 0.29
CA PRO A 8 -20.92 -23.69 1.54
C PRO A 8 -20.46 -22.29 1.96
N ILE A 9 -20.90 -21.84 3.14
CA ILE A 9 -20.52 -20.58 3.80
C ILE A 9 -18.97 -20.41 3.83
N VAL A 10 -18.23 -21.52 3.78
CA VAL A 10 -16.77 -21.57 3.70
C VAL A 10 -16.22 -20.81 2.47
N LEU A 11 -16.89 -20.83 1.32
CA LEU A 11 -16.41 -20.11 0.13
C LEU A 11 -16.56 -18.59 0.25
N GLN A 12 -17.59 -18.11 0.97
CA GLN A 12 -17.82 -16.67 1.13
C GLN A 12 -16.82 -16.04 2.10
N LEU A 13 -16.38 -16.77 3.13
CA LEU A 13 -15.34 -16.29 4.06
C LEU A 13 -13.96 -16.17 3.40
N ALA A 14 -13.62 -17.06 2.47
CA ALA A 14 -12.35 -16.99 1.74
C ALA A 14 -12.26 -15.72 0.87
N ALA A 15 -13.36 -15.28 0.27
CA ALA A 15 -13.38 -14.08 -0.57
C ALA A 15 -13.21 -12.77 0.23
N LEU A 16 -13.71 -12.71 1.48
CA LEU A 16 -13.51 -11.54 2.35
C LEU A 16 -12.08 -11.44 2.89
N LEU A 17 -11.40 -12.57 3.10
CA LEU A 17 -10.03 -12.60 3.61
C LEU A 17 -8.96 -12.17 2.58
N LEU A 18 -9.27 -12.18 1.28
CA LEU A 18 -8.36 -11.69 0.24
C LEU A 18 -8.33 -10.14 0.12
N MET A 19 -9.21 -9.43 0.81
CA MET A 19 -9.35 -7.97 0.62
C MET A 19 -8.36 -7.13 1.45
N ALA A 20 -7.65 -7.74 2.40
CA ALA A 20 -6.65 -7.08 3.23
C ALA A 20 -5.32 -7.81 3.10
N ALA A 21 -4.45 -7.33 2.19
CA ALA A 21 -3.07 -7.78 2.20
C ALA A 21 -2.42 -7.34 3.52
N PRO A 22 -1.76 -8.23 4.28
CA PRO A 22 -1.06 -7.84 5.49
C PRO A 22 0.03 -6.81 5.16
N ALA A 23 0.34 -5.96 6.14
CA ALA A 23 1.43 -5.01 6.05
C ALA A 23 2.71 -5.70 5.51
N SER A 24 3.40 -5.05 4.58
CA SER A 24 4.64 -5.60 4.01
C SER A 24 5.65 -5.81 5.13
N ALA A 25 6.17 -7.03 5.28
CA ALA A 25 7.18 -7.34 6.29
C ALA A 25 8.53 -6.65 6.00
N GLU A 26 8.83 -6.42 4.72
CA GLU A 26 10.02 -5.71 4.27
C GLU A 26 9.71 -4.24 3.92
N PRO A 27 10.65 -3.31 4.18
CA PRO A 27 10.47 -1.92 3.82
C PRO A 27 10.51 -1.75 2.30
N VAL A 28 9.56 -0.97 1.77
CA VAL A 28 9.53 -0.61 0.34
C VAL A 28 10.51 0.51 0.02
N TYR A 29 10.89 1.29 1.03
CA TYR A 29 11.83 2.39 0.86
C TYR A 29 12.65 2.61 2.13
N ARG A 30 13.91 3.03 1.95
CA ARG A 30 14.82 3.47 3.01
C ARG A 30 15.25 4.88 2.72
N GLY A 31 15.11 5.77 3.69
CA GLY A 31 15.42 7.19 3.53
C GLY A 31 16.12 7.76 4.74
N PHE A 32 16.49 9.04 4.61
CA PHE A 32 17.10 9.84 5.66
C PHE A 32 16.40 11.19 5.73
N ASN A 33 16.01 11.60 6.93
CA ASN A 33 15.37 12.90 7.16
C ASN A 33 15.82 13.49 8.50
N TYR A 34 16.19 14.77 8.52
CA TYR A 34 16.63 15.50 9.71
C TYR A 34 17.65 14.76 10.60
N GLY A 35 18.65 14.08 10.02
CA GLY A 35 19.65 13.36 10.82
C GLY A 35 19.19 11.99 11.33
N VAL A 36 18.09 11.45 10.79
CA VAL A 36 17.48 10.20 11.21
C VAL A 36 17.17 9.33 9.99
N ASN A 37 17.71 8.13 9.98
CA ASN A 37 17.32 7.09 9.03
C ASN A 37 15.89 6.64 9.32
N TYR A 38 15.14 6.36 8.26
CA TYR A 38 13.80 5.83 8.38
C TYR A 38 13.52 4.84 7.26
N THR A 39 12.54 3.98 7.51
CA THR A 39 12.03 3.03 6.52
C THR A 39 10.54 3.25 6.32
N ILE A 40 10.05 3.00 5.10
CA ILE A 40 8.62 3.02 4.79
C ILE A 40 8.17 1.61 4.49
N HIS A 41 7.03 1.24 5.06
CA HIS A 41 6.33 -0.03 4.85
C HIS A 41 4.92 0.26 4.32
N ILE A 42 4.35 -0.67 3.56
CA ILE A 42 2.90 -0.64 3.30
C ILE A 42 2.21 -1.16 4.56
N ASP A 43 1.42 -0.29 5.20
CA ASP A 43 0.71 -0.61 6.45
C ASP A 43 -0.63 -1.28 6.17
N SER A 44 -1.33 -0.80 5.15
CA SER A 44 -2.62 -1.32 4.70
C SER A 44 -2.79 -1.03 3.22
N LYS A 45 -3.48 -1.91 2.49
CA LYS A 45 -3.76 -1.77 1.06
C LYS A 45 -5.06 -2.50 0.73
N GLU A 46 -5.93 -1.84 -0.02
CA GLU A 46 -7.22 -2.38 -0.41
C GLU A 46 -7.53 -2.02 -1.87
N ALA A 47 -8.02 -3.01 -2.63
CA ALA A 47 -8.40 -2.80 -4.01
C ALA A 47 -9.71 -2.00 -4.08
N LEU A 48 -9.73 -0.95 -4.92
CA LEU A 48 -10.95 -0.20 -5.22
C LEU A 48 -11.62 -0.65 -6.53
N GLY A 49 -10.97 -1.54 -7.29
CA GLY A 49 -11.35 -1.90 -8.66
C GLY A 49 -10.71 -0.98 -9.70
N ASP A 50 -10.79 -1.41 -10.97
CA ASP A 50 -10.36 -0.63 -12.15
C ASP A 50 -8.90 -0.13 -12.09
N GLY A 51 -8.00 -0.92 -11.50
CA GLY A 51 -6.59 -0.54 -11.36
C GLY A 51 -6.32 0.51 -10.27
N ARG A 52 -7.30 0.85 -9.43
CA ARG A 52 -7.13 1.77 -8.30
C ARG A 52 -7.01 1.03 -6.97
N TRP A 53 -6.20 1.60 -6.08
CA TRP A 53 -5.96 1.08 -4.75
C TRP A 53 -6.02 2.20 -3.72
N ARG A 54 -6.59 1.94 -2.55
CA ARG A 54 -6.37 2.79 -1.37
C ARG A 54 -5.32 2.15 -0.48
N PHE A 55 -4.43 2.95 0.09
CA PHE A 55 -3.33 2.44 0.91
C PHE A 55 -2.94 3.39 2.04
N LYS A 56 -2.29 2.83 3.06
CA LYS A 56 -1.58 3.55 4.11
C LYS A 56 -0.13 3.10 4.14
N THR A 57 0.75 4.03 4.51
CA THR A 57 2.17 3.75 4.71
C THR A 57 2.53 3.93 6.17
N ARG A 58 3.53 3.18 6.64
CA ARG A 58 4.10 3.31 7.98
C ARG A 58 5.57 3.68 7.88
N ALA A 59 5.92 4.83 8.42
CA ALA A 59 7.30 5.25 8.58
C ALA A 59 7.84 4.83 9.95
N LYS A 60 8.96 4.09 9.96
CA LYS A 60 9.69 3.69 11.17
C LYS A 60 11.02 4.42 11.22
N TYR A 61 11.36 5.06 12.34
CA TYR A 61 12.58 5.85 12.51
C TYR A 61 13.57 5.13 13.44
N ASP A 62 14.85 5.08 13.05
CA ASP A 62 15.87 4.31 13.78
C ASP A 62 16.12 4.80 15.21
N LYS A 63 15.78 6.06 15.53
CA LYS A 63 15.94 6.64 16.88
C LYS A 63 14.85 6.22 17.88
N GLY A 64 14.02 5.22 17.57
CA GLY A 64 13.08 4.62 18.53
C GLY A 64 11.85 5.49 18.85
N GLY A 65 11.54 6.48 18.00
CA GLY A 65 10.28 7.22 18.07
C GLY A 65 9.08 6.37 17.63
N PRO A 66 7.85 6.79 17.95
CA PRO A 66 6.66 6.07 17.50
C PRO A 66 6.61 6.03 15.96
N ASP A 67 6.14 4.90 15.43
CA ASP A 67 5.82 4.77 14.02
C ASP A 67 4.82 5.84 13.60
N HIS A 68 5.02 6.43 12.43
CA HIS A 68 4.04 7.34 11.83
C HIS A 68 3.28 6.62 10.73
N ILE A 69 1.97 6.41 10.93
CA ILE A 69 1.07 5.85 9.93
C ILE A 69 0.42 7.01 9.17
N SER A 70 0.48 6.98 7.85
CA SER A 70 -0.14 7.99 7.01
C SER A 70 -1.67 7.89 7.01
N GLU A 71 -2.31 8.98 6.61
CA GLU A 71 -3.71 8.94 6.17
C GLU A 71 -3.86 8.01 4.95
N TRP A 72 -5.12 7.65 4.66
CA TRP A 72 -5.45 6.91 3.44
C TRP A 72 -5.11 7.75 2.21
N ARG A 73 -4.38 7.13 1.27
CA ARG A 73 -4.03 7.69 -0.04
C ARG A 73 -4.58 6.79 -1.14
N ILE A 74 -4.71 7.33 -2.34
CA ILE A 74 -5.21 6.59 -3.52
C ILE A 74 -4.12 6.50 -4.57
N ALA A 75 -3.81 5.29 -5.03
CA ALA A 75 -3.01 5.07 -6.23
C ALA A 75 -3.92 4.73 -7.40
N ASP A 76 -3.70 5.37 -8.54
CA ASP A 76 -4.26 4.98 -9.83
C ASP A 76 -3.14 4.37 -10.69
N CYS A 77 -3.16 3.05 -10.83
CA CYS A 77 -2.13 2.29 -11.53
C CYS A 77 -2.23 2.38 -13.05
N ASN A 78 -3.33 2.91 -13.59
CA ASN A 78 -3.48 3.13 -15.03
C ASN A 78 -2.97 4.52 -15.42
N LEU A 79 -3.12 5.49 -14.52
CA LEU A 79 -2.69 6.87 -14.75
C LEU A 79 -1.28 7.17 -14.19
N GLY A 80 -0.69 6.26 -13.42
CA GLY A 80 0.64 6.50 -12.83
C GLY A 80 0.61 7.56 -11.73
N THR A 81 -0.48 7.62 -10.94
CA THR A 81 -0.67 8.72 -9.97
C THR A 81 -0.88 8.23 -8.54
N ILE A 82 -0.50 9.07 -7.57
CA ILE A 82 -0.94 8.99 -6.17
C ILE A 82 -1.65 10.30 -5.81
N ASP A 83 -2.88 10.20 -5.30
CA ASP A 83 -3.76 11.32 -4.99
C ASP A 83 -3.93 12.31 -6.17
N GLY A 84 -3.97 11.77 -7.39
CA GLY A 84 -4.07 12.55 -8.63
C GLY A 84 -2.77 13.23 -9.07
N GLN A 85 -1.68 13.09 -8.31
CA GLN A 85 -0.36 13.61 -8.70
C GLN A 85 0.45 12.51 -9.40
N VAL A 86 1.05 12.87 -10.54
CA VAL A 86 1.93 11.97 -11.30
C VAL A 86 3.09 11.54 -10.41
N VAL A 87 3.31 10.23 -10.32
CA VAL A 87 4.46 9.66 -9.65
C VAL A 87 5.65 9.71 -10.61
N PRO A 88 6.78 10.33 -10.24
CA PRO A 88 7.96 10.33 -11.09
C PRO A 88 8.55 8.92 -11.19
N GLU A 89 9.30 8.63 -12.24
CA GLU A 89 9.96 7.32 -12.41
C GLU A 89 11.05 7.08 -11.35
N VAL A 90 11.74 8.16 -10.96
CA VAL A 90 12.83 8.18 -10.00
C VAL A 90 12.55 9.24 -8.94
N ALA A 91 12.91 8.95 -7.69
CA ALA A 91 12.77 9.93 -6.62
C ALA A 91 13.82 11.03 -6.79
N GLU A 92 13.40 12.25 -7.15
CA GLU A 92 14.27 13.40 -7.34
C GLU A 92 14.67 14.06 -6.01
N TYR A 93 13.82 13.94 -4.97
CA TYR A 93 14.03 14.63 -3.69
C TYR A 93 13.52 13.82 -2.49
N GLY A 94 14.12 14.06 -1.32
CA GLY A 94 13.73 13.40 -0.07
C GLY A 94 12.29 13.64 0.40
N TYR A 95 11.62 14.70 -0.08
CA TYR A 95 10.19 14.93 0.21
C TYR A 95 9.25 14.00 -0.55
N GLN A 96 9.72 13.37 -1.64
CA GLN A 96 8.93 12.37 -2.36
C GLN A 96 8.83 11.07 -1.55
N ARG A 97 9.64 10.91 -0.48
CA ARG A 97 9.54 9.81 0.50
C ARG A 97 9.35 8.45 -0.16
N GLY A 98 10.15 8.17 -1.19
CA GLY A 98 10.06 6.92 -1.95
C GLY A 98 8.74 6.72 -2.68
N ALA A 99 8.07 7.78 -3.14
CA ALA A 99 6.82 7.68 -3.89
C ALA A 99 6.88 6.69 -5.07
N PRO A 100 7.97 6.64 -5.88
CA PRO A 100 8.10 5.64 -6.95
C PRO A 100 8.14 4.20 -6.41
N GLU A 101 8.87 3.96 -5.32
CA GLU A 101 8.98 2.64 -4.68
C GLU A 101 7.65 2.22 -4.04
N VAL A 102 6.99 3.15 -3.35
CA VAL A 102 5.65 2.94 -2.78
C VAL A 102 4.67 2.63 -3.91
N PHE A 103 4.70 3.39 -5.00
CA PHE A 103 3.85 3.15 -6.16
C PHE A 103 4.09 1.77 -6.77
N ARG A 104 5.35 1.37 -6.98
CA ARG A 104 5.70 0.01 -7.46
C ARG A 104 5.21 -1.08 -6.50
N ALA A 105 5.30 -0.89 -5.18
CA ALA A 105 4.77 -1.84 -4.21
C ALA A 105 3.22 -1.94 -4.23
N ILE A 106 2.53 -0.86 -4.61
CA ILE A 106 1.07 -0.84 -4.74
C ILE A 106 0.62 -1.39 -6.10
N CYS A 107 1.25 -1.00 -7.19
CA CYS A 107 0.80 -1.28 -8.55
C CYS A 107 1.51 -2.47 -9.21
N GLY A 108 2.58 -2.99 -8.60
CA GLY A 108 3.48 -3.97 -9.21
C GLY A 108 4.53 -3.31 -10.10
N GLU A 109 5.50 -4.11 -10.55
CA GLU A 109 6.37 -3.73 -11.67
C GLU A 109 5.54 -3.83 -12.96
N ARG A 110 5.44 -2.73 -13.71
CA ARG A 110 4.84 -2.66 -15.04
C ARG A 110 5.83 -2.05 -16.00
#